data_AF-A0A6J6YTI1-F1
#
_entry.id   AF-A0A6J6YTI1-F1
#
_cell.length_a   1.000
_cell.length_b   1.000
_cell.length_c   1.000
_cell.angle_alpha   90.00
_cell.angle_beta   90.00
_cell.angle_gamma   90.00
#
_symmetry.space_group_name_H-M   'P 1'
#
loop_
_entity.id
_entity.type
_entity.pdbx_description
1 polymer ?
#
loop_
_entity_poly.entity_id
_entity_poly.type
_entity_poly.pdbx_seq_one_letter_code
_entity_poly.pdbx_strand_id
1 'polypeptide(L)'
;MVEPWTFMNRKRAAEYLYTARTLTADEACEYGLINKVVPRDQLEAEVEAMAAHIARAPLSTLMGTKALLIRAWEQMGMRQHLQMSADVMSIMEKTSDAHAARMALLQSGKKPRDIA
;
A
#
# COMPACT_ATOMS: atom_id res chain seq x y z
N MET A 1 -0.72 6.58 6.78
CA MET A 1 -0.27 5.20 7.08
C MET A 1 0.88 4.88 6.14
N VAL A 2 2.02 4.40 6.67
CA VAL A 2 3.22 4.12 5.88
C VAL A 2 3.47 2.62 5.95
N GLU A 3 3.27 1.92 4.83
CA GLU A 3 3.33 0.45 4.73
C GLU A 3 4.53 0.03 3.86
N PRO A 4 5.77 0.27 4.32
CA PRO A 4 6.97 0.19 3.48
C PRO A 4 7.25 -1.23 2.95
N TRP A 5 6.69 -2.25 3.58
CA TRP A 5 6.86 -3.63 3.19
C TRP A 5 6.14 -4.02 1.90
N THR A 6 5.16 -3.22 1.46
CA THR A 6 4.48 -3.41 0.18
C THR A 6 5.42 -3.28 -1.01
N PHE A 7 6.53 -2.54 -0.87
CA PHE A 7 7.55 -2.39 -1.92
C PHE A 7 8.64 -3.47 -1.88
N MET A 8 8.67 -4.31 -0.84
CA MET A 8 9.70 -5.34 -0.54
C MET A 8 11.18 -4.84 -0.57
N ASN A 9 11.39 -3.53 -0.74
CA ASN A 9 12.68 -2.88 -0.90
C ASN A 9 12.65 -1.49 -0.23
N ARG A 10 13.49 -1.30 0.80
CA ARG A 10 13.57 -0.06 1.57
C ARG A 10 13.94 1.17 0.72
N LYS A 11 14.75 1.01 -0.33
CA LYS A 11 15.14 2.13 -1.21
C LYS A 11 13.95 2.60 -2.04
N ARG A 12 13.20 1.67 -2.65
CA ARG A 12 11.98 1.98 -3.41
C ARG A 12 10.90 2.58 -2.51
N ALA A 13 10.71 2.01 -1.31
CA ALA A 13 9.80 2.56 -0.32
C ALA A 13 10.17 4.00 0.06
N ALA A 14 11.45 4.27 0.34
CA ALA A 14 11.92 5.61 0.69
C ALA A 14 11.69 6.62 -0.45
N GLU A 15 12.07 6.27 -1.68
CA GLU A 15 11.84 7.13 -2.85
C GLU A 15 10.36 7.46 -3.02
N TYR A 16 9.49 6.45 -3.00
CA TYR A 16 8.04 6.65 -3.14
C TYR A 16 7.46 7.51 -2.00
N LEU A 17 7.82 7.22 -0.75
CA LEU A 17 7.27 7.91 0.42
C LEU A 17 7.77 9.36 0.56
N TYR A 18 9.00 9.65 0.13
CA TYR A 18 9.55 11.00 0.20
C TYR A 18 9.14 11.88 -0.98
N THR A 19 8.94 11.29 -2.17
CA THR A 19 8.57 12.06 -3.37
C THR A 19 7.07 12.16 -3.59
N ALA A 20 6.28 11.29 -2.97
CA ALA A 20 4.84 11.15 -3.22
C ALA A 20 4.49 11.01 -4.72
N ARG A 21 5.42 10.50 -5.53
CA ARG A 21 5.22 10.37 -6.98
C ARG A 21 4.08 9.42 -7.30
N THR A 22 3.36 9.70 -8.39
CA THR A 22 2.36 8.76 -8.90
C THR A 22 3.05 7.64 -9.68
N LEU A 23 2.62 6.40 -9.46
CA LEU A 23 3.09 5.23 -10.20
C LEU A 23 2.14 4.92 -11.35
N THR A 24 2.70 4.54 -12.49
CA THR A 24 1.95 3.86 -13.56
C THR A 24 1.55 2.45 -13.11
N ALA A 25 0.59 1.83 -13.80
CA ALA A 25 0.17 0.46 -13.52
C ALA A 25 1.36 -0.52 -13.67
N ASP A 26 2.18 -0.35 -14.71
CA ASP A 26 3.32 -1.22 -14.97
C ASP A 26 4.39 -1.11 -13.87
N GLU A 27 4.73 0.11 -13.44
CA GLU A 27 5.64 0.32 -12.30
C GLU A 27 5.09 -0.28 -11.01
N ALA A 28 3.79 -0.09 -10.73
CA ALA A 28 3.15 -0.68 -9.55
C ALA A 28 3.22 -2.21 -9.57
N CYS A 29 3.10 -2.83 -10.74
CA CYS A 29 3.27 -4.27 -10.92
C CYS A 29 4.73 -4.69 -10.71
N GLU A 30 5.69 -3.97 -11.27
CA GLU A 30 7.12 -4.21 -11.07
C GLU A 30 7.55 -4.06 -9.61
N TYR A 31 6.86 -3.21 -8.86
CA TYR A 31 7.13 -2.95 -7.45
C TYR A 31 6.44 -3.94 -6.52
N GLY A 32 5.58 -4.82 -7.05
CA GLY A 32 4.83 -5.81 -6.28
C GLY A 32 3.60 -5.27 -5.55
N LEU A 33 3.13 -4.07 -5.90
CA LEU A 33 1.92 -3.46 -5.32
C LEU A 33 0.63 -4.05 -5.91
N ILE A 34 0.69 -4.55 -7.14
CA ILE A 34 -0.42 -5.20 -7.84
C ILE A 34 0.05 -6.49 -8.50
N ASN A 35 -0.87 -7.42 -8.74
CA ASN A 35 -0.54 -8.77 -9.22
C ASN A 35 -0.29 -8.82 -10.74
N LYS A 36 -1.04 -8.05 -11.54
CA LYS A 36 -1.00 -8.08 -13.00
C LYS A 36 -1.62 -6.81 -13.58
N VAL A 37 -1.09 -6.33 -14.70
CA VAL A 37 -1.68 -5.26 -15.53
C VAL A 37 -2.35 -5.88 -16.74
N VAL A 38 -3.58 -5.46 -17.04
CA VAL A 38 -4.35 -5.94 -18.19
C VAL A 38 -5.11 -4.77 -18.84
N PRO A 39 -5.47 -4.86 -20.13
CA PRO A 39 -6.40 -3.93 -20.76
C PRO A 39 -7.71 -3.83 -19.98
N ARG A 40 -8.31 -2.63 -19.96
CA ARG A 40 -9.49 -2.33 -19.13
C ARG A 40 -10.68 -3.24 -19.43
N ASP A 41 -10.88 -3.57 -20.70
CA ASP A 41 -11.93 -4.45 -21.20
C ASP A 41 -11.72 -5.94 -20.85
N GLN A 42 -10.51 -6.31 -20.42
CA GLN A 42 -10.17 -7.69 -20.02
C GLN A 42 -10.15 -7.89 -18.50
N LEU A 43 -10.28 -6.81 -17.71
CA LEU A 43 -10.13 -6.85 -16.26
C LEU A 43 -11.08 -7.85 -15.59
N GLU A 44 -12.37 -7.83 -15.94
CA GLU A 44 -13.36 -8.72 -15.32
C GLU A 44 -13.07 -10.19 -15.63
N ALA A 45 -12.76 -10.51 -16.88
CA ALA A 45 -12.46 -11.88 -17.31
C ALA A 45 -11.20 -12.43 -16.60
N GLU A 46 -10.17 -11.59 -16.45
CA GLU A 46 -8.92 -11.96 -15.79
C GLU A 46 -9.09 -12.17 -14.28
N VAL A 47 -9.91 -11.32 -13.62
CA VAL A 47 -10.26 -11.48 -12.21
C VAL A 47 -11.05 -12.77 -11.98
N GLU A 48 -12.05 -13.04 -12.82
CA GLU A 48 -12.88 -14.24 -12.69
C GLU A 48 -12.07 -15.51 -12.92
N ALA A 49 -11.18 -15.51 -13.91
CA ALA A 49 -10.27 -16.62 -14.15
C ALA A 49 -9.35 -16.89 -12.94
N MET A 50 -8.83 -15.84 -12.31
CA MET A 50 -8.01 -15.96 -11.10
C MET A 50 -8.81 -16.47 -9.90
N ALA A 51 -10.02 -15.94 -9.69
CA ALA A 51 -10.90 -16.35 -8.60
C ALA A 51 -11.31 -17.83 -8.75
N ALA A 52 -11.73 -18.23 -9.96
CA ALA A 52 -12.05 -19.62 -10.29
C ALA A 52 -10.84 -20.54 -10.08
N HIS A 53 -9.61 -20.07 -10.39
CA HIS A 53 -8.40 -20.82 -10.11
C HIS A 53 -8.21 -21.08 -8.61
N ILE A 54 -8.33 -20.04 -7.78
CA ILE A 54 -8.18 -20.12 -6.32
C ILE A 54 -9.26 -21.03 -5.72
N ALA A 55 -10.50 -20.92 -6.20
CA ALA A 55 -11.65 -21.67 -5.69
C ALA A 55 -11.57 -23.19 -5.86
N ARG A 56 -10.62 -23.71 -6.68
CA ARG A 56 -10.39 -25.15 -6.82
C ARG A 56 -9.75 -25.79 -5.58
N ALA A 57 -9.11 -25.00 -4.72
CA ALA A 57 -8.50 -25.52 -3.49
C ALA A 57 -9.54 -25.68 -2.37
N PRO A 58 -9.42 -26.70 -1.50
CA PRO A 58 -10.28 -26.83 -0.32
C PRO A 58 -10.23 -25.58 0.56
N LEU A 59 -11.39 -25.14 1.06
CA LEU A 59 -11.51 -23.92 1.87
C LEU A 59 -10.58 -23.93 3.09
N SER A 60 -10.49 -25.07 3.80
CA SER A 60 -9.60 -25.21 4.96
C SER A 60 -8.14 -24.99 4.60
N THR A 61 -7.69 -25.47 3.43
CA THR A 61 -6.34 -25.23 2.92
C THR A 61 -6.11 -23.74 2.63
N LEU A 62 -7.04 -23.09 1.92
CA LEU A 62 -6.93 -21.65 1.63
C LEU A 62 -6.88 -20.81 2.92
N MET A 63 -7.70 -21.14 3.91
CA MET A 63 -7.70 -20.47 5.22
C MET A 63 -6.36 -20.66 5.95
N GLY A 64 -5.84 -21.90 5.98
CA GLY A 64 -4.54 -22.21 6.57
C GLY A 64 -3.39 -21.46 5.88
N THR A 65 -3.35 -21.48 4.55
CA THR A 65 -2.34 -20.75 3.77
C THR A 65 -2.41 -19.25 4.04
N LYS A 66 -3.61 -18.65 4.02
CA LYS A 66 -3.80 -17.22 4.32
C LYS A 66 -3.31 -16.89 5.73
N ALA A 67 -3.65 -17.71 6.73
CA ALA A 67 -3.24 -17.50 8.11
C ALA A 67 -1.71 -17.57 8.27
N LEU A 68 -1.05 -18.57 7.65
CA LEU A 68 0.40 -18.71 7.70
C LEU A 68 1.13 -17.56 7.00
N LEU A 69 0.63 -17.11 5.84
CA LEU A 69 1.17 -15.95 5.14
C LEU A 69 1.11 -14.70 6.02
N ILE A 70 -0.07 -14.37 6.56
CA ILE A 70 -0.24 -13.20 7.44
C ILE A 70 0.68 -13.32 8.67
N ARG A 71 0.76 -14.52 9.27
CA ARG A 71 1.61 -14.76 10.44
C ARG A 71 3.09 -14.51 10.15
N ALA A 72 3.58 -14.90 8.98
CA ALA A 72 4.95 -14.63 8.56
C ALA A 72 5.23 -13.11 8.50
N TRP A 73 4.31 -12.33 7.91
CA TRP A 73 4.41 -10.87 7.88
C TRP A 73 4.39 -10.25 9.28
N GLU A 74 3.52 -10.73 10.18
CA GLU A 74 3.50 -10.28 11.57
C GLU A 74 4.83 -10.54 12.29
N GLN A 75 5.42 -11.72 12.07
CA GLN A 75 6.72 -12.11 12.65
C GLN A 75 7.87 -11.25 12.10
N MET A 76 7.76 -10.78 10.85
CA MET A 76 8.68 -9.80 10.27
C MET A 76 8.47 -8.37 10.82
N GLY A 77 7.60 -8.18 11.82
CA GLY A 77 7.41 -6.92 12.53
C GLY A 77 6.28 -6.05 11.97
N MET A 78 5.49 -6.52 11.01
CA MET A 78 4.40 -5.74 10.39
C MET A 78 3.44 -5.16 11.45
N ARG A 79 2.98 -5.99 12.38
CA ARG A 79 2.03 -5.58 13.42
C ARG A 79 2.63 -4.55 14.37
N GLN A 80 3.90 -4.72 14.75
CA GLN A 80 4.61 -3.77 15.62
C GLN A 80 4.81 -2.43 14.92
N HIS A 81 5.21 -2.45 13.64
CA HIS A 81 5.37 -1.23 12.85
C HIS A 81 4.04 -0.50 12.69
N LEU A 82 2.95 -1.20 12.37
CA LEU A 82 1.64 -0.57 12.22
C LEU A 82 1.24 0.21 13.48
N GLN A 83 1.40 -0.41 14.66
CA GLN A 83 1.12 0.25 15.94
C GLN A 83 2.01 1.48 16.15
N MET A 84 3.33 1.32 16.01
CA MET A 84 4.29 2.42 16.17
C MET A 84 4.03 3.56 15.17
N SER A 85 3.66 3.23 13.93
CA SER A 85 3.42 4.21 12.88
C SER A 85 2.22 5.10 13.20
N ALA A 86 1.16 4.55 13.82
CA ALA A 86 0.01 5.33 14.25
C ALA A 86 0.40 6.38 15.30
N ASP A 87 1.20 5.97 16.29
CA ASP A 87 1.68 6.85 17.35
C ASP A 87 2.59 7.96 16.79
N VAL A 88 3.54 7.60 15.93
CA VAL A 88 4.44 8.57 15.28
C VAL A 88 3.65 9.56 14.41
N MET A 89 2.69 9.09 13.60
CA MET A 89 1.86 9.97 12.78
C MET A 89 1.05 10.95 13.63
N SER A 90 0.47 10.51 14.75
CA SER A 90 -0.27 11.37 15.69
C SER A 90 0.59 12.49 16.30
N ILE A 91 1.87 12.21 16.53
CA ILE A 91 2.83 13.22 17.01
C ILE A 91 3.20 14.17 15.87
N MET A 92 3.53 13.63 14.69
CA MET A 92 3.96 14.43 13.52
C MET A 92 2.87 15.39 13.03
N GLU A 93 1.60 14.99 13.09
CA GLU A 93 0.48 15.88 12.70
C GLU A 93 0.37 17.14 13.58
N LYS A 94 0.95 17.11 14.79
CA LYS A 94 0.91 18.23 15.74
C LYS A 94 2.14 19.13 15.68
N THR A 95 3.15 18.79 14.88
CA THR A 95 4.32 19.65 14.73
C THR A 95 3.93 20.93 13.99
N SER A 96 4.58 22.03 14.33
CA SER A 96 4.21 23.36 13.84
C SER A 96 4.35 23.50 12.32
N ASP A 97 5.34 22.86 11.73
CA ASP A 97 5.60 22.81 10.31
C ASP A 97 4.54 22.01 9.54
N ALA A 98 4.21 20.80 10.01
CA ALA A 98 3.19 19.96 9.40
C ALA A 98 1.80 20.61 9.48
N HIS A 99 1.48 21.22 10.62
CA HIS A 99 0.23 21.96 10.80
C HIS A 99 0.14 23.16 9.85
N ALA A 100 1.20 23.96 9.72
CA ALA A 100 1.23 25.11 8.82
C ALA A 100 1.04 24.69 7.35
N ALA A 101 1.74 23.65 6.90
CA ALA A 101 1.60 23.11 5.55
C ALA A 101 0.17 22.61 5.27
N ARG A 102 -0.45 21.91 6.24
CA ARG A 102 -1.83 21.43 6.12
C ARG A 102 -2.83 22.58 6.00
N MET A 103 -2.68 23.64 6.79
CA MET A 103 -3.57 24.82 6.73
C MET A 103 -3.43 25.54 5.39
N ALA A 104 -2.21 25.73 4.89
CA ALA A 104 -1.97 26.35 3.59
C ALA A 104 -2.63 25.56 2.45
N LEU A 105 -2.53 24.23 2.48
CA LEU A 105 -3.21 23.36 1.52
C LEU A 105 -4.74 23.53 1.55
N LEU A 106 -5.34 23.49 2.75
CA LEU A 106 -6.79 23.66 2.91
C LEU A 106 -7.28 25.01 2.37
N GLN A 107 -6.55 26.08 2.61
CA GLN A 107 -6.87 27.42 2.10
C GLN A 107 -6.74 27.51 0.57
N SER A 108 -5.80 26.78 -0.03
CA SER A 108 -5.59 26.80 -1.48
C SER A 108 -6.69 26.10 -2.28
N GLY A 109 -7.49 25.22 -1.65
CA GLY A 109 -8.49 24.39 -2.32
C GLY A 109 -7.93 23.32 -3.26
N LYS A 110 -6.60 23.20 -3.38
CA LYS A 110 -5.92 22.19 -4.22
C LYS A 110 -5.85 20.84 -3.53
N LYS A 111 -5.66 19.76 -4.29
CA LYS A 111 -5.37 18.44 -3.72
C LYS A 111 -3.87 18.31 -3.46
N PRO A 112 -3.42 17.45 -2.52
CA PRO A 112 -2.00 17.18 -2.29
C PRO A 112 -1.20 16.84 -3.56
N ARG A 113 -1.83 16.20 -4.54
CA ARG A 113 -1.20 15.84 -5.82
C ARG A 113 -0.98 17.02 -6.77
N ASP A 114 -1.63 18.16 -6.53
CA ASP A 114 -1.59 19.33 -7.42
C ASP A 114 -0.52 20.35 -6.99
N ILE A 115 0.15 20.10 -5.86
CA ILE A 115 1.20 20.93 -5.25
C ILE A 115 2.55 20.21 -5.13
N ALA A 116 2.56 18.89 -5.39
CA ALA A 116 3.76 18.05 -5.39
C ALA A 116 4.46 18.10 -6.76
#